data_AF-A0A5D6YFP3-F1
#
_entry.id   AF-A0A5D6YFP3-F1
#
_cell.length_a   1.000
_cell.length_b   1.000
_cell.length_c   1.000
_cell.angle_alpha   90.00
_cell.angle_beta   90.00
_cell.angle_gamma   90.00
#
_symmetry.space_group_name_H-M   'P 1'
#
loop_
_entity.id
_entity.type
_entity.pdbx_description
1 polymer ?
#
loop_
_entity_poly.entity_id
_entity_poly.type
_entity_poly.pdbx_seq_one_letter_code
_entity_poly.pdbx_strand_id
1 'polypeptide(L)'
;MGPSWLCTEVEAQLQPTSELVALGHVKFQLGVKILIAADRMQAAFCQRAYVQHILKTFYMETCNGSRTPEATSESTAAVPAVAPGECLAFHEMLGEHLADFDHTHMHMTKRVLRYLQMTKNHALVFEVTEGTDVNTINAQNMTEAEHIAMYEGTKDLLWMVGLPEDFQALKHSTPELVGDNMDSLYVAAKTDKHRNNKHIENNRSVASASPLADRKLVNVRDTRLAYADIIGEESLSGKLISAGPILERIDIFGAAVAENVACKGIATISVDRVDIVSQVAHGDLVRLEGETIHTGNSSLSTLITGYRHDLESGQFVHTLSAIMSCVALDENMRPSPGLPRLVDAADNVGYVAKLEALAAQRKDLSARWQNVQDMVDQLPRITRDMIHDFDHGHGSQAVHTVAVPDTLIEVQNSFLPKHLNRNNTIFGGEVLTWMDKVALYCARNFTKNAHMVTVAMNRIFFKLPITMDDIVTMHARVSSVRRHHVEVEVEVFVERIGSKLRRKSHTGYFTVVNLDRSYRKKAIAKRLAVDESDQESMRTLLKAQHRWLFDGEEKKVLTLDPLEISTLAPRALRMPPAASKLL
;
A
#
# COMPACT_ATOMS: atom_id res chain seq x y z
N MET A 1 -17.19 -33.84 -11.77
CA MET A 1 -17.64 -34.97 -10.91
C MET A 1 -18.04 -36.11 -11.84
N GLY A 2 -17.71 -37.35 -11.49
CA GLY A 2 -17.72 -38.51 -12.40
C GLY A 2 -19.11 -38.93 -12.92
N PRO A 3 -19.18 -39.97 -13.76
CA PRO A 3 -20.43 -40.42 -14.36
C PRO A 3 -21.43 -40.89 -13.29
N SER A 4 -22.71 -40.56 -13.51
CA SER A 4 -23.80 -40.70 -12.53
C SER A 4 -23.91 -42.09 -11.89
N TRP A 5 -23.57 -43.16 -12.63
CA TRP A 5 -23.63 -44.53 -12.13
C TRP A 5 -22.63 -44.79 -10.98
N LEU A 6 -21.48 -44.12 -11.00
CA LEU A 6 -20.45 -44.25 -9.96
C LEU A 6 -20.85 -43.53 -8.67
N CYS A 7 -21.59 -42.41 -8.79
CA CYS A 7 -22.13 -41.70 -7.63
C CYS A 7 -23.23 -42.51 -6.93
N THR A 8 -24.10 -43.16 -7.70
CA THR A 8 -25.16 -44.02 -7.16
C THR A 8 -24.62 -45.27 -6.47
N GLU A 9 -23.50 -45.82 -6.96
CA GLU A 9 -22.82 -46.96 -6.33
C GLU A 9 -22.20 -46.58 -4.98
N VAL A 10 -21.63 -45.37 -4.86
CA VAL A 10 -21.08 -44.84 -3.60
C VAL A 10 -22.20 -44.49 -2.60
N GLU A 11 -23.31 -43.93 -3.07
CA GLU A 11 -24.48 -43.62 -2.23
C GLU A 11 -25.09 -44.88 -1.60
N ALA A 12 -25.22 -45.96 -2.39
CA ALA A 12 -25.70 -47.25 -1.90
C ALA A 12 -24.74 -47.89 -0.86
N GLN A 13 -23.43 -47.62 -0.95
CA GLN A 13 -22.45 -48.06 0.05
C GLN A 13 -22.53 -47.28 1.37
N LEU A 14 -23.06 -46.04 1.34
CA LEU A 14 -23.10 -45.14 2.50
C LEU A 14 -24.44 -45.14 3.25
N GLN A 15 -25.52 -45.64 2.64
CA GLN A 15 -26.84 -45.73 3.28
C GLN A 15 -26.94 -46.58 4.56
N PRO A 16 -26.11 -47.62 4.83
CA PRO A 16 -26.28 -48.41 6.05
C PRO A 16 -25.86 -47.73 7.36
N THR A 17 -25.17 -46.58 7.31
CA THR A 17 -24.40 -46.11 8.48
C THR A 17 -24.83 -44.80 9.14
N SER A 18 -25.82 -44.02 8.67
CA SER A 18 -26.23 -42.80 9.41
C SER A 18 -27.59 -42.21 9.00
N GLU A 19 -28.50 -42.01 9.97
CA GLU A 19 -29.63 -41.06 9.84
C GLU A 19 -29.25 -39.71 10.50
N LEU A 20 -29.39 -38.60 9.77
CA LEU A 20 -29.16 -37.23 10.27
C LEU A 20 -30.49 -36.60 10.69
N VAL A 21 -30.62 -36.21 11.98
CA VAL A 21 -31.77 -35.48 12.52
C VAL A 21 -31.42 -34.00 12.68
N ALA A 22 -32.32 -33.10 12.23
CA ALA A 22 -32.11 -31.65 12.25
C ALA A 22 -32.19 -31.02 13.66
N LEU A 23 -31.15 -30.28 14.04
CA LEU A 23 -31.05 -29.49 15.28
C LEU A 23 -31.68 -28.10 15.04
N GLY A 24 -32.72 -27.72 15.77
CA GLY A 24 -33.47 -26.45 15.57
C GLY A 24 -32.65 -25.15 15.75
N HIS A 25 -33.33 -23.99 15.71
CA HIS A 25 -32.68 -22.66 15.67
C HIS A 25 -31.72 -22.37 16.86
N VAL A 26 -30.47 -22.02 16.54
CA VAL A 26 -29.39 -21.71 17.50
C VAL A 26 -29.64 -20.35 18.18
N LYS A 27 -29.76 -20.35 19.51
CA LYS A 27 -30.01 -19.12 20.32
C LYS A 27 -28.75 -18.54 20.97
N PHE A 28 -27.71 -19.35 21.13
CA PHE A 28 -26.43 -18.98 21.73
C PHE A 28 -25.35 -19.82 21.08
N GLN A 29 -24.21 -19.20 20.78
CA GLN A 29 -23.05 -19.90 20.26
C GLN A 29 -21.79 -19.29 20.88
N LEU A 30 -20.95 -20.12 21.48
CA LEU A 30 -19.70 -19.73 22.16
C LEU A 30 -19.86 -18.58 23.18
N GLY A 31 -20.95 -18.61 23.96
CA GLY A 31 -21.24 -17.57 24.96
C GLY A 31 -21.77 -16.25 24.41
N VAL A 32 -21.89 -16.12 23.08
CA VAL A 32 -22.47 -14.97 22.38
C VAL A 32 -23.95 -15.22 22.13
N LYS A 33 -24.80 -14.26 22.48
CA LYS A 33 -26.24 -14.37 22.29
C LYS A 33 -26.62 -14.00 20.86
N ILE A 34 -27.37 -14.88 20.20
CA ILE A 34 -27.90 -14.63 18.85
C ILE A 34 -29.36 -14.20 18.98
N LEU A 35 -29.68 -13.03 18.45
CA LEU A 35 -31.03 -12.44 18.45
C LEU A 35 -31.54 -12.41 17.01
N ILE A 36 -32.65 -13.08 16.74
CA ILE A 36 -33.27 -13.13 15.42
C ILE A 36 -34.59 -12.35 15.49
N ALA A 37 -34.70 -11.30 14.69
CA ALA A 37 -35.90 -10.48 14.52
C ALA A 37 -36.50 -10.78 13.14
N ALA A 38 -37.35 -11.81 13.09
CA ALA A 38 -37.97 -12.28 11.85
C ALA A 38 -38.91 -11.23 11.21
N ASP A 39 -39.55 -10.38 12.02
CA ASP A 39 -40.42 -9.28 11.60
C ASP A 39 -39.66 -8.15 10.88
N ARG A 40 -38.36 -8.01 11.16
CA ARG A 40 -37.47 -7.01 10.56
C ARG A 40 -36.45 -7.61 9.61
N MET A 41 -36.51 -8.93 9.41
CA MET A 41 -35.52 -9.67 8.63
C MET A 41 -34.09 -9.39 9.12
N GLN A 42 -33.82 -9.46 10.42
CA GLN A 42 -32.50 -9.14 10.98
C GLN A 42 -31.98 -10.21 11.93
N ALA A 43 -30.67 -10.46 11.91
CA ALA A 43 -29.97 -11.29 12.88
C ALA A 43 -28.85 -10.49 13.56
N ALA A 44 -28.75 -10.58 14.88
CA ALA A 44 -27.82 -9.78 15.68
C ALA A 44 -27.04 -10.63 16.71
N PHE A 45 -25.71 -10.45 16.76
CA PHE A 45 -24.81 -11.17 17.67
C PHE A 45 -24.34 -10.25 18.80
N CYS A 46 -24.63 -10.62 20.06
CA CYS A 46 -24.52 -9.72 21.21
C CYS A 46 -23.77 -10.34 22.41
N GLN A 47 -22.73 -9.66 22.90
CA GLN A 47 -21.91 -10.08 24.06
C GLN A 47 -22.28 -9.39 25.38
N ARG A 48 -23.41 -8.68 25.41
CA ARG A 48 -23.83 -7.81 26.52
C ARG A 48 -23.78 -8.46 27.91
N ALA A 49 -24.27 -9.69 28.04
CA ALA A 49 -24.36 -10.37 29.33
C ALA A 49 -22.97 -10.65 29.95
N TYR A 50 -22.00 -11.00 29.10
CA TYR A 50 -20.62 -11.25 29.50
C TYR A 50 -19.90 -9.96 29.92
N VAL A 51 -20.06 -8.89 29.14
CA VAL A 51 -19.50 -7.57 29.45
C VAL A 51 -20.05 -7.01 30.76
N GLN A 52 -21.36 -7.16 31.01
CA GLN A 52 -22.00 -6.72 32.26
C GLN A 52 -21.45 -7.47 33.48
N HIS A 53 -21.17 -8.76 33.35
CA HIS A 53 -20.59 -9.55 34.44
C HIS A 53 -19.18 -9.07 34.83
N ILE A 54 -18.32 -8.80 33.85
CA ILE A 54 -16.96 -8.27 34.08
C ILE A 54 -17.02 -6.91 34.81
N LEU A 55 -17.91 -6.01 34.38
CA LEU A 55 -18.04 -4.69 34.99
C LEU A 55 -18.55 -4.73 36.43
N LYS A 56 -19.38 -5.72 36.77
CA LYS A 56 -19.86 -5.98 38.13
C LYS A 56 -18.75 -6.40 39.06
N THR A 57 -17.90 -7.32 38.61
CA THR A 57 -16.79 -7.87 39.39
C THR A 57 -15.77 -6.79 39.77
N PHE A 58 -15.57 -5.77 38.94
CA PHE A 58 -14.65 -4.65 39.21
C PHE A 58 -15.33 -3.36 39.71
N TYR A 59 -16.61 -3.43 40.14
CA TYR A 59 -17.39 -2.28 40.63
C TYR A 59 -17.49 -1.10 39.64
N MET A 60 -17.47 -1.39 38.34
CA MET A 60 -17.47 -0.43 37.24
C MET A 60 -18.78 -0.43 36.42
N GLU A 61 -19.85 -1.09 36.90
CA GLU A 61 -21.16 -1.17 36.23
C GLU A 61 -21.80 0.20 35.96
N THR A 62 -21.49 1.18 36.81
CA THR A 62 -22.00 2.56 36.75
C THR A 62 -20.95 3.55 36.24
N CYS A 63 -19.77 3.08 35.82
CA CYS A 63 -18.71 3.99 35.36
C CYS A 63 -19.08 4.66 34.02
N ASN A 64 -18.46 5.81 33.74
CA ASN A 64 -18.59 6.46 32.43
C ASN A 64 -17.76 5.68 31.41
N GLY A 65 -18.39 5.27 30.30
CA GLY A 65 -17.69 4.59 29.22
C GLY A 65 -16.55 5.41 28.61
N SER A 66 -15.66 4.75 27.87
CA SER A 66 -14.65 5.37 27.01
C SER A 66 -14.59 4.60 25.70
N ARG A 67 -14.12 5.19 24.60
CA ARG A 67 -13.83 4.45 23.37
C ARG A 67 -12.38 3.93 23.43
N THR A 68 -12.08 2.73 22.93
CA THR A 68 -10.69 2.35 22.60
C THR A 68 -10.27 3.02 21.29
N PRO A 69 -8.98 3.38 21.16
CA PRO A 69 -8.32 3.52 19.86
C PRO A 69 -8.07 2.13 19.27
N GLU A 70 -8.44 1.88 18.01
CA GLU A 70 -8.15 0.64 17.29
C GLU A 70 -6.64 0.40 17.10
N ALA A 71 -6.20 -0.86 17.22
CA ALA A 71 -4.82 -1.29 16.97
C ALA A 71 -4.59 -1.61 15.48
N THR A 72 -3.38 -1.31 15.01
CA THR A 72 -3.07 -1.00 13.60
C THR A 72 -2.28 -2.06 12.79
N SER A 73 -2.09 -3.31 13.25
CA SER A 73 -1.56 -4.43 12.41
C SER A 73 -1.46 -5.83 13.09
N GLU A 74 -1.36 -6.89 12.26
CA GLU A 74 -1.35 -8.37 12.51
C GLU A 74 -0.08 -9.00 13.14
N SER A 75 -0.19 -10.23 13.70
CA SER A 75 0.88 -11.07 14.31
C SER A 75 0.65 -12.59 14.04
N THR A 76 1.64 -13.50 14.21
CA THR A 76 1.51 -14.99 14.09
C THR A 76 2.61 -15.78 14.85
N ALA A 77 2.32 -16.97 15.42
CA ALA A 77 3.23 -17.84 16.23
C ALA A 77 3.16 -19.37 15.89
N ALA A 78 4.20 -20.16 16.20
CA ALA A 78 4.30 -21.62 15.90
C ALA A 78 4.21 -22.55 17.13
N VAL A 79 3.65 -23.76 16.96
CA VAL A 79 3.31 -24.72 18.05
C VAL A 79 4.03 -26.08 17.89
N PRO A 80 4.81 -26.57 18.87
CA PRO A 80 5.30 -27.94 18.90
C PRO A 80 4.33 -28.89 19.65
N ALA A 81 4.27 -30.17 19.23
CA ALA A 81 3.41 -31.18 19.86
C ALA A 81 4.01 -31.72 21.18
N VAL A 82 3.18 -31.85 22.24
CA VAL A 82 3.59 -32.36 23.57
C VAL A 82 2.57 -33.39 24.11
N ALA A 83 3.04 -34.26 25.00
CA ALA A 83 2.37 -35.45 25.55
C ALA A 83 1.17 -35.14 26.48
N PRO A 84 0.24 -36.11 26.68
CA PRO A 84 -1.00 -35.87 27.42
C PRO A 84 -0.75 -35.68 28.91
N GLY A 85 -1.17 -34.54 29.46
CA GLY A 85 -1.34 -34.34 30.90
C GLY A 85 -0.49 -33.26 31.58
N GLU A 86 0.35 -32.50 30.87
CA GLU A 86 1.02 -31.32 31.44
C GLU A 86 0.42 -30.02 30.88
N CYS A 87 -0.01 -29.13 31.77
CA CYS A 87 -0.60 -27.83 31.47
C CYS A 87 -0.05 -26.78 32.45
N LEU A 88 0.39 -25.63 31.94
CA LEU A 88 0.63 -24.43 32.76
C LEU A 88 -0.42 -23.38 32.41
N ALA A 89 -1.04 -22.79 33.45
CA ALA A 89 -2.16 -21.88 33.32
C ALA A 89 -1.70 -20.42 33.27
N PHE A 90 -2.11 -19.70 32.23
CA PHE A 90 -1.85 -18.28 31.97
C PHE A 90 -2.20 -17.32 33.15
N HIS A 91 -2.98 -17.79 34.12
CA HIS A 91 -3.39 -17.05 35.31
C HIS A 91 -2.22 -16.73 36.27
N GLU A 92 -1.18 -17.58 36.32
CA GLU A 92 -0.04 -17.37 37.22
C GLU A 92 0.94 -16.30 36.72
N MET A 93 1.05 -16.11 35.39
CA MET A 93 1.94 -15.11 34.77
C MET A 93 1.53 -13.65 35.02
N LEU A 94 0.23 -13.35 35.00
CA LEU A 94 -0.28 -12.01 35.31
C LEU A 94 -0.04 -11.64 36.78
N GLY A 95 0.06 -12.63 37.67
CA GLY A 95 0.24 -12.42 39.12
C GLY A 95 1.61 -11.87 39.50
N GLU A 96 2.68 -12.16 38.75
CA GLU A 96 4.04 -11.71 39.07
C GLU A 96 4.34 -10.25 38.64
N HIS A 97 3.67 -9.73 37.60
CA HIS A 97 3.84 -8.34 37.14
C HIS A 97 2.81 -7.36 37.71
N LEU A 98 1.73 -7.87 38.31
CA LEU A 98 0.83 -7.07 39.15
C LEU A 98 1.38 -6.87 40.57
N ALA A 99 2.55 -7.43 40.90
CA ALA A 99 3.16 -7.38 42.22
C ALA A 99 3.84 -6.03 42.54
N ASP A 100 4.33 -5.29 41.53
CA ASP A 100 4.85 -3.93 41.70
C ASP A 100 3.87 -2.91 41.09
N PHE A 101 2.73 -2.77 41.77
CA PHE A 101 1.60 -2.00 41.31
C PHE A 101 1.83 -0.50 41.47
N ASP A 102 1.94 0.20 40.34
CA ASP A 102 1.97 1.66 40.31
C ASP A 102 0.69 2.26 39.70
N HIS A 103 0.60 3.58 39.71
CA HIS A 103 -0.56 4.28 39.16
C HIS A 103 -0.79 4.02 37.66
N THR A 104 0.23 3.59 36.93
CA THR A 104 0.17 3.29 35.48
C THR A 104 -0.73 2.09 35.23
N HIS A 105 -0.59 1.03 36.04
CA HIS A 105 -1.39 -0.20 35.96
C HIS A 105 -2.87 0.06 36.29
N MET A 106 -3.15 0.83 37.34
CA MET A 106 -4.53 1.22 37.68
C MET A 106 -5.20 2.03 36.56
N HIS A 107 -4.43 2.88 35.89
CA HIS A 107 -4.92 3.73 34.81
C HIS A 107 -5.27 2.91 33.55
N MET A 108 -4.54 1.82 33.29
CA MET A 108 -4.82 0.92 32.16
C MET A 108 -6.06 0.06 32.40
N THR A 109 -6.17 -0.60 33.55
CA THR A 109 -7.35 -1.40 33.91
C THR A 109 -8.62 -0.56 33.88
N LYS A 110 -8.53 0.69 34.34
CA LYS A 110 -9.65 1.65 34.26
C LYS A 110 -10.01 2.05 32.82
N ARG A 111 -9.06 2.06 31.86
CA ARG A 111 -9.38 2.31 30.43
C ARG A 111 -10.08 1.12 29.78
N VAL A 112 -9.63 -0.10 30.05
CA VAL A 112 -10.23 -1.33 29.50
C VAL A 112 -11.66 -1.50 30.01
N LEU A 113 -11.89 -1.34 31.32
CA LEU A 113 -13.23 -1.46 31.91
C LEU A 113 -14.18 -0.36 31.42
N ARG A 114 -13.70 0.88 31.23
CA ARG A 114 -14.51 1.95 30.62
C ARG A 114 -14.82 1.68 29.14
N TYR A 115 -13.93 1.03 28.40
CA TYR A 115 -14.22 0.60 27.03
C TYR A 115 -15.36 -0.40 26.95
N LEU A 116 -15.25 -1.47 27.74
CA LEU A 116 -16.28 -2.50 27.84
C LEU A 116 -17.64 -1.91 28.25
N GLN A 117 -17.64 -0.96 29.19
CA GLN A 117 -18.86 -0.24 29.59
C GLN A 117 -19.53 0.54 28.45
N MET A 118 -18.77 1.08 27.50
CA MET A 118 -19.28 1.81 26.34
C MET A 118 -19.85 0.86 25.27
N THR A 119 -19.19 -0.27 25.03
CA THR A 119 -19.54 -1.18 23.94
C THR A 119 -20.55 -2.25 24.32
N LYS A 120 -20.91 -2.38 25.62
CA LYS A 120 -21.80 -3.43 26.14
C LYS A 120 -23.15 -3.62 25.44
N ASN A 121 -23.65 -2.63 24.69
CA ASN A 121 -24.92 -2.69 23.96
C ASN A 121 -24.77 -2.79 22.44
N HIS A 122 -23.54 -2.81 21.92
CA HIS A 122 -23.29 -2.99 20.49
C HIS A 122 -23.45 -4.48 20.14
N ALA A 123 -24.02 -4.73 18.96
CA ALA A 123 -24.18 -6.05 18.39
C ALA A 123 -23.88 -5.95 16.90
N LEU A 124 -23.31 -7.00 16.32
CA LEU A 124 -23.16 -7.11 14.87
C LEU A 124 -24.53 -7.46 14.29
N VAL A 125 -25.11 -6.59 13.47
CA VAL A 125 -26.47 -6.73 12.91
C VAL A 125 -26.38 -6.97 11.40
N PHE A 126 -27.14 -7.96 10.92
CA PHE A 126 -27.25 -8.31 9.50
C PHE A 126 -28.71 -8.16 9.04
N GLU A 127 -28.94 -7.54 7.87
CA GLU A 127 -30.26 -7.49 7.21
C GLU A 127 -30.42 -8.64 6.21
N VAL A 128 -31.61 -9.23 6.18
CA VAL A 128 -32.01 -10.38 5.37
C VAL A 128 -33.06 -9.88 4.36
N THR A 129 -32.96 -10.25 3.08
CA THR A 129 -33.88 -9.77 2.02
C THR A 129 -34.81 -10.88 1.55
N GLU A 130 -36.09 -10.59 1.28
CA GLU A 130 -37.03 -11.59 0.74
C GLU A 130 -36.66 -11.99 -0.69
N GLY A 131 -36.47 -13.29 -0.92
CA GLY A 131 -36.01 -13.87 -2.19
C GLY A 131 -34.74 -14.73 -2.05
N THR A 132 -34.00 -14.59 -0.95
CA THR A 132 -33.15 -15.68 -0.47
C THR A 132 -34.05 -16.73 0.16
N ASP A 133 -34.09 -17.93 -0.41
CA ASP A 133 -34.63 -19.11 0.24
C ASP A 133 -34.08 -19.11 1.68
N VAL A 134 -34.91 -19.29 2.71
CA VAL A 134 -34.44 -19.24 4.11
C VAL A 134 -33.49 -20.42 4.40
N ASN A 135 -33.55 -21.47 3.57
CA ASN A 135 -32.58 -22.57 3.49
C ASN A 135 -31.33 -22.24 2.65
N THR A 136 -31.32 -21.08 1.99
CA THR A 136 -30.18 -20.45 1.31
C THR A 136 -29.84 -19.10 1.95
N ILE A 137 -29.77 -19.04 3.28
CA ILE A 137 -28.60 -18.35 3.85
C ILE A 137 -27.43 -19.25 3.46
N ASN A 138 -27.01 -19.14 2.20
CA ASN A 138 -25.89 -19.88 1.66
C ASN A 138 -24.73 -19.66 2.63
N ALA A 139 -23.97 -20.74 2.85
CA ALA A 139 -22.82 -20.86 3.73
C ALA A 139 -21.66 -19.84 3.48
N GLN A 140 -21.92 -18.75 2.76
CA GLN A 140 -21.05 -17.60 2.64
C GLN A 140 -21.06 -16.70 3.90
N ASN A 141 -22.10 -16.70 4.75
CA ASN A 141 -22.23 -15.72 5.84
C ASN A 141 -22.11 -16.24 7.30
N MET A 142 -21.97 -17.54 7.57
CA MET A 142 -21.65 -18.06 8.92
C MET A 142 -20.20 -18.51 9.04
N THR A 143 -19.70 -19.23 8.03
CA THR A 143 -18.31 -19.70 7.99
C THR A 143 -17.32 -18.53 7.87
N GLU A 144 -17.68 -17.49 7.11
CA GLU A 144 -16.89 -16.25 7.03
C GLU A 144 -16.92 -15.46 8.35
N ALA A 145 -18.07 -15.43 9.04
CA ALA A 145 -18.18 -14.79 10.36
C ALA A 145 -17.38 -15.54 11.44
N GLU A 146 -17.36 -16.87 11.39
CA GLU A 146 -16.51 -17.71 12.27
C GLU A 146 -15.02 -17.52 11.96
N HIS A 147 -14.63 -17.40 10.69
CA HIS A 147 -13.26 -17.08 10.29
C HIS A 147 -12.81 -15.69 10.74
N ILE A 148 -13.67 -14.68 10.60
CA ILE A 148 -13.39 -13.30 11.04
C ILE A 148 -13.32 -13.24 12.57
N ALA A 149 -14.21 -13.92 13.29
CA ALA A 149 -14.19 -13.99 14.74
C ALA A 149 -12.95 -14.74 15.28
N MET A 150 -12.53 -15.82 14.62
CA MET A 150 -11.27 -16.52 14.92
C MET A 150 -10.05 -15.67 14.61
N TYR A 151 -10.07 -14.89 13.52
CA TYR A 151 -8.99 -13.99 13.15
C TYR A 151 -8.84 -12.82 14.14
N GLU A 152 -9.94 -12.15 14.50
CA GLU A 152 -9.92 -11.08 15.49
C GLU A 152 -9.59 -11.63 16.90
N GLY A 153 -10.12 -12.79 17.27
CA GLY A 153 -9.76 -13.47 18.52
C GLY A 153 -8.28 -13.88 18.57
N THR A 154 -7.70 -14.28 17.44
CA THR A 154 -6.26 -14.58 17.31
C THR A 154 -5.43 -13.31 17.42
N LYS A 155 -5.87 -12.18 16.84
CA LYS A 155 -5.21 -10.87 16.98
C LYS A 155 -5.22 -10.37 18.42
N ASP A 156 -6.34 -10.48 19.12
CA ASP A 156 -6.46 -10.12 20.53
C ASP A 156 -5.54 -10.99 21.40
N LEU A 157 -5.45 -12.29 21.11
CA LEU A 157 -4.54 -13.23 21.78
C LEU A 157 -3.07 -12.88 21.54
N LEU A 158 -2.71 -12.53 20.30
CA LEU A 158 -1.35 -12.15 19.96
C LEU A 158 -0.96 -10.78 20.54
N TRP A 159 -1.91 -9.85 20.66
CA TRP A 159 -1.71 -8.60 21.38
C TRP A 159 -1.51 -8.82 22.88
N MET A 160 -2.29 -9.73 23.48
CA MET A 160 -2.14 -10.14 24.87
C MET A 160 -0.85 -10.93 25.15
N VAL A 161 -0.34 -11.69 24.19
CA VAL A 161 0.95 -12.41 24.25
C VAL A 161 2.14 -11.47 24.00
N GLY A 162 1.96 -10.36 23.27
CA GLY A 162 3.00 -9.35 23.05
C GLY A 162 3.16 -8.32 24.18
N LEU A 163 2.13 -8.12 25.00
CA LEU A 163 2.15 -7.21 26.16
C LEU A 163 3.29 -7.48 27.18
N PRO A 164 3.68 -8.73 27.45
CA PRO A 164 4.82 -9.07 28.31
C PRO A 164 6.22 -8.83 27.68
N GLU A 165 6.36 -8.78 26.35
CA GLU A 165 7.67 -8.59 25.70
C GLU A 165 8.25 -7.19 25.96
N ASP A 166 7.39 -6.19 26.16
CA ASP A 166 7.77 -4.82 26.53
C ASP A 166 8.32 -4.70 27.97
N PHE A 167 8.17 -5.73 28.81
CA PHE A 167 8.70 -5.77 30.19
C PHE A 167 9.93 -6.67 30.39
N GLN A 168 10.51 -7.23 29.32
CA GLN A 168 11.77 -8.02 29.33
C GLN A 168 11.88 -9.16 30.38
N ALA A 169 10.78 -9.77 30.81
CA ALA A 169 10.86 -10.88 31.75
C ALA A 169 9.76 -11.92 31.52
N LEU A 170 10.05 -12.88 30.64
CA LEU A 170 9.75 -14.33 30.71
C LEU A 170 9.43 -14.90 29.32
N LYS A 171 9.96 -16.10 29.04
CA LYS A 171 9.49 -16.97 27.96
C LYS A 171 8.38 -17.84 28.52
N HIS A 172 7.24 -17.88 27.86
CA HIS A 172 6.10 -18.71 28.24
C HIS A 172 5.73 -19.66 27.09
N SER A 173 5.08 -20.78 27.43
CA SER A 173 4.52 -21.69 26.43
C SER A 173 3.25 -21.13 25.79
N THR A 174 3.10 -21.39 24.49
CA THR A 174 2.02 -20.91 23.63
C THR A 174 0.62 -21.24 24.19
N PRO A 175 -0.31 -20.27 24.28
CA PRO A 175 -1.69 -20.55 24.69
C PRO A 175 -2.47 -21.30 23.60
N GLU A 176 -3.37 -22.21 24.01
CA GLU A 176 -4.21 -23.00 23.07
C GLU A 176 -5.56 -22.32 22.78
N LEU A 177 -5.94 -22.33 21.50
CA LEU A 177 -7.20 -21.81 20.98
C LEU A 177 -8.10 -22.99 20.58
N VAL A 178 -9.33 -23.03 21.10
CA VAL A 178 -10.27 -24.15 20.86
C VAL A 178 -11.45 -23.66 20.02
N GLY A 179 -11.74 -24.37 18.93
CA GLY A 179 -12.86 -24.15 18.02
C GLY A 179 -13.55 -25.47 17.70
N ASP A 180 -14.82 -25.42 17.31
CA ASP A 180 -15.62 -26.59 16.92
C ASP A 180 -15.67 -26.79 15.39
N ASN A 181 -15.34 -25.75 14.63
CA ASN A 181 -15.18 -25.80 13.18
C ASN A 181 -13.74 -26.19 12.80
N MET A 182 -13.58 -27.43 12.32
CA MET A 182 -12.30 -28.03 11.96
C MET A 182 -11.57 -27.27 10.84
N ASP A 183 -12.28 -26.66 9.88
CA ASP A 183 -11.64 -25.90 8.80
C ASP A 183 -11.06 -24.58 9.33
N SER A 184 -11.76 -23.92 10.24
CA SER A 184 -11.29 -22.70 10.91
C SER A 184 -10.05 -22.99 11.76
N LEU A 185 -10.06 -24.09 12.52
CA LEU A 185 -8.90 -24.57 13.28
C LEU A 185 -7.72 -24.95 12.38
N TYR A 186 -7.98 -25.57 11.24
CA TYR A 186 -6.95 -25.97 10.29
C TYR A 186 -6.29 -24.76 9.60
N VAL A 187 -7.06 -23.68 9.40
CA VAL A 187 -6.59 -22.40 8.86
C VAL A 187 -5.77 -21.63 9.90
N ALA A 188 -6.23 -21.57 11.16
CA ALA A 188 -5.47 -20.96 12.25
C ALA A 188 -4.16 -21.72 12.57
N ALA A 189 -4.15 -23.06 12.41
CA ALA A 189 -2.98 -23.91 12.64
C ALA A 189 -1.98 -23.94 11.46
N LYS A 190 -2.37 -23.46 10.27
CA LYS A 190 -1.52 -23.42 9.06
C LYS A 190 -1.61 -22.06 8.41
N THR A 191 -1.00 -21.08 9.08
CA THR A 191 -0.83 -19.70 8.62
C THR A 191 -0.25 -19.63 7.20
N ASP A 192 0.53 -20.62 6.78
CA ASP A 192 1.16 -20.70 5.45
C ASP A 192 0.17 -20.98 4.29
N LYS A 193 -1.03 -21.52 4.57
CA LYS A 193 -2.04 -21.88 3.55
C LYS A 193 -3.07 -20.79 3.27
N HIS A 194 -3.01 -19.65 3.97
CA HIS A 194 -3.89 -18.50 3.72
C HIS A 194 -3.85 -18.02 2.26
N ARG A 195 -2.72 -18.20 1.56
CA ARG A 195 -2.45 -17.62 0.23
C ARG A 195 -3.31 -18.18 -0.92
N ASN A 196 -3.92 -19.37 -0.75
CA ASN A 196 -4.63 -20.07 -1.83
C ASN A 196 -6.13 -20.27 -1.55
N ASN A 197 -6.66 -19.70 -0.47
CA ASN A 197 -8.05 -19.91 -0.09
C ASN A 197 -8.94 -18.78 -0.64
N LYS A 198 -9.91 -19.12 -1.50
CA LYS A 198 -10.76 -18.18 -2.27
C LYS A 198 -11.58 -17.19 -1.41
N HIS A 199 -11.69 -17.44 -0.11
CA HIS A 199 -12.57 -16.71 0.79
C HIS A 199 -11.93 -15.50 1.49
N ILE A 200 -10.61 -15.27 1.35
CA ILE A 200 -9.91 -14.13 1.98
C ILE A 200 -9.53 -13.03 0.95
N GLU A 201 -9.60 -13.32 -0.35
CA GLU A 201 -9.16 -12.39 -1.42
C GLU A 201 -10.17 -11.32 -1.84
N ASN A 202 -11.26 -11.09 -1.10
CA ASN A 202 -12.31 -10.16 -1.54
C ASN A 202 -12.27 -8.75 -0.90
N ASN A 203 -11.09 -8.28 -0.50
CA ASN A 203 -10.89 -6.88 -0.06
C ASN A 203 -10.48 -5.91 -1.18
N ARG A 204 -10.58 -6.31 -2.45
CA ARG A 204 -10.41 -5.40 -3.59
C ARG A 204 -11.53 -5.63 -4.59
N SER A 205 -12.51 -4.74 -4.61
CA SER A 205 -13.41 -4.58 -5.74
C SER A 205 -12.66 -3.96 -6.92
N VAL A 206 -11.71 -4.70 -7.49
CA VAL A 206 -11.43 -4.57 -8.92
C VAL A 206 -12.58 -5.31 -9.59
N ALA A 207 -13.43 -4.56 -10.30
CA ALA A 207 -14.50 -5.15 -11.09
C ALA A 207 -13.92 -6.31 -11.91
N SER A 208 -14.44 -7.52 -11.70
CA SER A 208 -13.98 -8.74 -12.35
C SER A 208 -14.10 -8.61 -13.87
N ALA A 209 -13.00 -8.27 -14.53
CA ALA A 209 -12.79 -8.59 -15.93
C ALA A 209 -12.28 -10.03 -15.99
N SER A 210 -12.78 -10.83 -16.93
CA SER A 210 -12.25 -12.17 -17.19
C SER A 210 -10.73 -12.08 -17.41
N PRO A 211 -9.91 -12.99 -16.85
CA PRO A 211 -8.46 -12.92 -16.99
C PRO A 211 -8.08 -12.84 -18.46
N LEU A 212 -7.28 -11.83 -18.83
CA LEU A 212 -6.77 -11.64 -20.19
C LEU A 212 -5.69 -12.70 -20.56
N ALA A 213 -5.34 -13.58 -19.61
CA ALA A 213 -4.24 -14.55 -19.62
C ALA A 213 -4.11 -15.43 -20.89
N ASP A 214 -5.23 -15.80 -21.53
CA ASP A 214 -5.22 -16.70 -22.68
C ASP A 214 -5.21 -15.98 -24.05
N ARG A 215 -5.15 -14.65 -24.06
CA ARG A 215 -5.28 -13.88 -25.30
C ARG A 215 -3.92 -13.44 -25.82
N LYS A 216 -3.55 -13.84 -27.04
CA LYS A 216 -2.38 -13.27 -27.74
C LYS A 216 -2.49 -11.77 -28.00
N LEU A 217 -3.72 -11.27 -28.10
CA LEU A 217 -4.05 -9.87 -28.36
C LEU A 217 -4.97 -9.36 -27.25
N VAL A 218 -4.63 -8.21 -26.68
CA VAL A 218 -5.42 -7.56 -25.63
C VAL A 218 -5.82 -6.18 -26.12
N ASN A 219 -7.12 -5.84 -26.01
CA ASN A 219 -7.54 -4.49 -26.31
C ASN A 219 -6.99 -3.55 -25.22
N VAL A 220 -6.27 -2.50 -25.61
CA VAL A 220 -5.67 -1.53 -24.69
C VAL A 220 -6.69 -0.93 -23.71
N ARG A 221 -7.93 -0.69 -24.16
CA ARG A 221 -8.99 -0.14 -23.30
C ARG A 221 -9.49 -1.13 -22.25
N ASP A 222 -9.38 -2.44 -22.53
CA ASP A 222 -9.73 -3.49 -21.58
C ASP A 222 -8.68 -3.62 -20.47
N THR A 223 -7.52 -2.96 -20.62
CA THR A 223 -6.48 -2.92 -19.58
C THR A 223 -6.74 -1.86 -18.51
N ARG A 224 -7.74 -0.98 -18.72
CA ARG A 224 -8.02 0.11 -17.79
C ARG A 224 -8.50 -0.38 -16.44
N LEU A 225 -7.86 0.11 -15.38
CA LEU A 225 -8.33 -0.02 -14.01
C LEU A 225 -8.49 1.36 -13.39
N ALA A 226 -9.26 1.42 -12.30
CA ALA A 226 -9.36 2.59 -11.44
C ALA A 226 -9.19 2.18 -9.98
N TYR A 227 -8.61 3.08 -9.20
CA TYR A 227 -8.43 2.94 -7.76
C TYR A 227 -8.79 4.27 -7.11
N ALA A 228 -9.48 4.23 -5.97
CA ALA A 228 -9.77 5.43 -5.20
C ALA A 228 -9.61 5.15 -3.71
N ASP A 229 -9.05 6.11 -2.98
CA ASP A 229 -8.81 6.01 -1.54
C ASP A 229 -8.77 7.40 -0.92
N ILE A 230 -9.06 7.48 0.37
CA ILE A 230 -8.89 8.69 1.16
C ILE A 230 -7.45 8.67 1.67
N ILE A 231 -6.65 9.67 1.28
CA ILE A 231 -5.23 9.69 1.61
C ILE A 231 -4.96 10.63 2.80
N GLY A 232 -4.19 10.13 3.77
CA GLY A 232 -3.69 10.90 4.91
C GLY A 232 -4.40 10.59 6.22
N GLU A 233 -4.09 11.36 7.25
CA GLU A 233 -4.63 11.20 8.60
C GLU A 233 -5.75 12.20 8.83
N GLU A 234 -6.90 11.72 9.32
CA GLU A 234 -8.07 12.57 9.61
C GLU A 234 -7.75 13.70 10.60
N SER A 235 -6.88 13.42 11.58
CA SER A 235 -6.41 14.41 12.57
C SER A 235 -5.65 15.59 11.96
N LEU A 236 -5.15 15.45 10.73
CA LEU A 236 -4.39 16.46 9.98
C LEU A 236 -5.17 17.02 8.80
N SER A 237 -6.48 16.77 8.72
CA SER A 237 -7.33 17.16 7.59
C SER A 237 -7.12 18.62 7.16
N GLY A 238 -7.02 18.82 5.84
CA GLY A 238 -6.80 20.14 5.22
C GLY A 238 -5.33 20.61 5.21
N LYS A 239 -4.40 19.91 5.86
CA LYS A 239 -2.97 20.15 5.70
C LYS A 239 -2.45 19.40 4.48
N LEU A 240 -1.51 20.01 3.75
CA LEU A 240 -0.84 19.35 2.63
C LEU A 240 -0.08 18.09 3.09
N ILE A 241 -0.26 17.00 2.35
CA ILE A 241 0.50 15.76 2.54
C ILE A 241 1.81 15.82 1.75
N SER A 242 2.82 15.05 2.16
CA SER A 242 4.02 14.86 1.34
C SER A 242 3.70 13.97 0.12
N ALA A 243 4.59 13.92 -0.88
CA ALA A 243 4.32 13.16 -2.09
C ALA A 243 4.40 11.65 -1.87
N GLY A 244 5.17 11.19 -0.89
CA GLY A 244 5.45 9.78 -0.59
C GLY A 244 4.22 8.88 -0.63
N PRO A 245 3.17 9.13 0.18
CA PRO A 245 1.95 8.33 0.17
C PRO A 245 1.29 8.19 -1.20
N ILE A 246 1.34 9.22 -2.04
CA ILE A 246 0.77 9.17 -3.39
C ILE A 246 1.69 8.36 -4.32
N LEU A 247 3.01 8.56 -4.23
CA LEU A 247 4.00 7.79 -4.99
C LEU A 247 3.92 6.29 -4.68
N GLU A 248 3.65 5.92 -3.43
CA GLU A 248 3.39 4.54 -3.03
C GLU A 248 2.15 3.97 -3.70
N ARG A 249 1.03 4.72 -3.72
CA ARG A 249 -0.18 4.28 -4.40
C ARG A 249 0.02 4.14 -5.90
N ILE A 250 0.82 5.00 -6.53
CA ILE A 250 1.20 4.87 -7.95
C ILE A 250 1.91 3.55 -8.22
N ASP A 251 2.88 3.14 -7.40
CA ASP A 251 3.60 1.87 -7.58
C ASP A 251 2.66 0.66 -7.43
N ILE A 252 1.89 0.62 -6.33
CA ILE A 252 0.96 -0.50 -6.05
C ILE A 252 -0.08 -0.62 -7.17
N PHE A 253 -0.72 0.50 -7.53
CA PHE A 253 -1.78 0.52 -8.52
C PHE A 253 -1.25 0.23 -9.92
N GLY A 254 -0.11 0.84 -10.28
CA GLY A 254 0.53 0.60 -11.56
C GLY A 254 0.94 -0.86 -11.76
N ALA A 255 1.41 -1.51 -10.69
CA ALA A 255 1.77 -2.93 -10.72
C ALA A 255 0.51 -3.79 -10.90
N ALA A 256 -0.60 -3.45 -10.25
CA ALA A 256 -1.88 -4.14 -10.43
C ALA A 256 -2.42 -4.02 -11.87
N VAL A 257 -2.29 -2.85 -12.50
CA VAL A 257 -2.66 -2.66 -13.92
C VAL A 257 -1.79 -3.54 -14.82
N ALA A 258 -0.48 -3.58 -14.59
CA ALA A 258 0.43 -4.43 -15.35
C ALA A 258 0.14 -5.94 -15.13
N GLU A 259 -0.14 -6.33 -13.90
CA GLU A 259 -0.47 -7.72 -13.53
C GLU A 259 -1.80 -8.18 -14.16
N ASN A 260 -2.79 -7.29 -14.28
CA ASN A 260 -4.05 -7.57 -14.97
C ASN A 260 -3.84 -7.95 -16.46
N VAL A 261 -2.78 -7.42 -17.09
CA VAL A 261 -2.41 -7.74 -18.48
C VAL A 261 -1.48 -8.93 -18.56
N ALA A 262 -0.48 -9.01 -17.68
CA ALA A 262 0.55 -10.04 -17.74
C ALA A 262 0.09 -11.39 -17.18
N CYS A 263 -0.82 -11.38 -16.20
CA CYS A 263 -1.23 -12.54 -15.39
C CYS A 263 -0.04 -13.33 -14.82
N LYS A 264 1.01 -12.61 -14.44
CA LYS A 264 2.30 -13.10 -13.93
C LYS A 264 2.78 -12.19 -12.81
N GLY A 265 3.71 -12.66 -12.00
CA GLY A 265 4.39 -11.81 -11.02
C GLY A 265 5.01 -10.60 -11.71
N ILE A 266 4.81 -9.41 -11.15
CA ILE A 266 5.35 -8.16 -11.70
C ILE A 266 6.39 -7.59 -10.74
N ALA A 267 7.47 -7.03 -11.30
CA ALA A 267 8.37 -6.14 -10.56
C ALA A 267 8.47 -4.77 -11.25
N THR A 268 8.47 -3.72 -10.44
CA THR A 268 8.71 -2.34 -10.89
C THR A 268 10.18 -2.15 -11.27
N ILE A 269 10.43 -1.66 -12.48
CA ILE A 269 11.79 -1.36 -12.99
C ILE A 269 12.07 0.13 -12.90
N SER A 270 11.09 0.96 -13.24
CA SER A 270 11.25 2.40 -13.15
C SER A 270 9.92 3.11 -13.04
N VAL A 271 9.93 4.25 -12.35
CA VAL A 271 8.87 5.26 -12.41
C VAL A 271 9.46 6.46 -13.12
N ASP A 272 8.82 6.92 -14.18
CA ASP A 272 9.20 8.13 -14.93
C ASP A 272 9.02 9.39 -14.07
N ARG A 273 9.39 10.55 -14.60
CA ARG A 273 9.14 11.82 -13.93
C ARG A 273 7.66 11.95 -13.53
N VAL A 274 7.42 12.38 -12.30
CA VAL A 274 6.09 12.69 -11.76
C VAL A 274 6.09 14.15 -11.33
N ASP A 275 5.23 14.96 -11.96
CA ASP A 275 4.95 16.34 -11.57
C ASP A 275 3.60 16.41 -10.84
N ILE A 276 3.59 16.97 -9.64
CA ILE A 276 2.38 17.17 -8.82
C ILE A 276 1.85 18.58 -9.10
N VAL A 277 0.93 18.67 -10.05
CA VAL A 277 0.38 19.93 -10.55
C VAL A 277 -0.74 20.49 -9.66
N SER A 278 -1.42 19.62 -8.91
CA SER A 278 -2.40 19.99 -7.89
C SER A 278 -1.98 19.36 -6.57
N GLN A 279 -1.97 20.15 -5.50
CA GLN A 279 -1.55 19.66 -4.19
C GLN A 279 -2.67 18.84 -3.54
N VAL A 280 -2.29 17.79 -2.82
CA VAL A 280 -3.22 16.91 -2.08
C VAL A 280 -3.09 17.22 -0.60
N ALA A 281 -4.23 17.26 0.09
CA ALA A 281 -4.30 17.42 1.53
C ALA A 281 -4.65 16.10 2.21
N HIS A 282 -4.33 16.01 3.50
CA HIS A 282 -4.82 14.93 4.35
C HIS A 282 -6.37 14.93 4.33
N GLY A 283 -6.95 13.74 4.13
CA GLY A 283 -8.39 13.53 4.02
C GLY A 283 -8.97 13.72 2.63
N ASP A 284 -8.16 14.09 1.63
CA ASP A 284 -8.62 14.18 0.25
C ASP A 284 -8.95 12.78 -0.30
N LEU A 285 -10.06 12.67 -1.02
CA LEU A 285 -10.34 11.51 -1.86
C LEU A 285 -9.48 11.60 -3.12
N VAL A 286 -8.53 10.67 -3.26
CA VAL A 286 -7.66 10.57 -4.42
C VAL A 286 -8.10 9.39 -5.28
N ARG A 287 -8.20 9.62 -6.59
CA ARG A 287 -8.52 8.62 -7.59
C ARG A 287 -7.38 8.48 -8.59
N LEU A 288 -6.95 7.25 -8.85
CA LEU A 288 -5.99 6.90 -9.89
C LEU A 288 -6.71 6.15 -11.02
N GLU A 289 -6.47 6.54 -12.25
CA GLU A 289 -6.82 5.81 -13.48
C GLU A 289 -5.55 5.24 -14.08
N GLY A 290 -5.59 4.00 -14.55
CA GLY A 290 -4.40 3.30 -15.04
C GLY A 290 -4.69 2.55 -16.32
N GLU A 291 -3.77 2.56 -17.27
CA GLU A 291 -3.87 1.85 -18.55
C GLU A 291 -2.49 1.33 -18.97
N THR A 292 -2.43 0.10 -19.47
CA THR A 292 -1.17 -0.44 -20.02
C THR A 292 -0.97 0.13 -21.41
N ILE A 293 0.07 0.95 -21.58
CA ILE A 293 0.35 1.65 -22.85
C ILE A 293 1.34 0.91 -23.74
N HIS A 294 2.12 -0.01 -23.19
CA HIS A 294 3.11 -0.76 -23.97
C HIS A 294 3.35 -2.14 -23.37
N THR A 295 3.51 -3.14 -24.24
CA THR A 295 3.91 -4.51 -23.93
C THR A 295 5.07 -4.91 -24.85
N GLY A 296 6.22 -5.23 -24.27
CA GLY A 296 7.36 -5.83 -24.95
C GLY A 296 7.33 -7.35 -24.81
N ASN A 297 8.50 -8.00 -24.88
CA ASN A 297 8.58 -9.46 -24.70
C ASN A 297 8.23 -9.87 -23.26
N SER A 298 8.84 -9.20 -22.28
CA SER A 298 8.61 -9.38 -20.84
C SER A 298 8.41 -8.04 -20.10
N SER A 299 8.52 -6.91 -20.79
CA SER A 299 8.38 -5.58 -20.21
C SER A 299 6.98 -5.01 -20.43
N LEU A 300 6.44 -4.27 -19.46
CA LEU A 300 5.21 -3.50 -19.61
C LEU A 300 5.46 -2.02 -19.26
N SER A 301 4.68 -1.11 -19.83
CA SER A 301 4.56 0.25 -19.31
C SER A 301 3.11 0.60 -19.06
N THR A 302 2.85 1.19 -17.91
CA THR A 302 1.55 1.61 -17.44
C THR A 302 1.52 3.12 -17.32
N LEU A 303 0.56 3.78 -17.97
CA LEU A 303 0.22 5.17 -17.70
C LEU A 303 -0.73 5.22 -16.50
N ILE A 304 -0.46 6.13 -15.57
CA ILE A 304 -1.24 6.36 -14.37
C ILE A 304 -1.57 7.84 -14.30
N THR A 305 -2.84 8.16 -14.15
CA THR A 305 -3.32 9.54 -14.00
C THR A 305 -4.01 9.67 -12.64
N GLY A 306 -3.57 10.63 -11.84
CA GLY A 306 -4.13 10.89 -10.52
C GLY A 306 -5.01 12.13 -10.50
N TYR A 307 -6.09 12.06 -9.74
CA TYR A 307 -7.05 13.12 -9.50
C TYR A 307 -7.33 13.25 -8.01
N ARG A 308 -7.50 14.48 -7.51
CA ARG A 308 -8.10 14.72 -6.18
C ARG A 308 -9.55 15.17 -6.35
N HIS A 309 -10.44 14.72 -5.49
CA HIS A 309 -11.79 15.25 -5.43
C HIS A 309 -11.78 16.59 -4.70
N ASP A 310 -12.18 17.63 -5.39
CA ASP A 310 -12.31 18.96 -4.82
C ASP A 310 -13.71 19.13 -4.24
N LEU A 311 -13.81 19.20 -2.92
CA LEU A 311 -15.11 19.22 -2.22
C LEU A 311 -15.92 20.49 -2.50
N GLU A 312 -15.26 21.63 -2.76
CA GLU A 312 -15.93 22.91 -3.02
C GLU A 312 -16.59 22.91 -4.41
N SER A 313 -15.86 22.50 -5.45
CA SER A 313 -16.41 22.41 -6.80
C SER A 313 -17.19 21.12 -7.07
N GLY A 314 -16.99 20.09 -6.25
CA GLY A 314 -17.49 18.73 -6.45
C GLY A 314 -16.81 17.98 -7.61
N GLN A 315 -15.79 18.56 -8.23
CA GLN A 315 -15.11 18.02 -9.41
C GLN A 315 -13.82 17.29 -9.05
N PHE A 316 -13.41 16.36 -9.90
CA PHE A 316 -12.07 15.80 -9.83
C PHE A 316 -11.07 16.71 -10.54
N VAL A 317 -10.04 17.14 -9.82
CA VAL A 317 -8.96 17.99 -10.33
C VAL A 317 -7.75 17.11 -10.60
N HIS A 318 -7.18 17.24 -11.81
CA HIS A 318 -5.96 16.52 -12.19
C HIS A 318 -4.81 16.89 -11.26
N THR A 319 -4.16 15.88 -10.71
CA THR A 319 -3.11 16.00 -9.69
C THR A 319 -1.74 15.67 -10.26
N LEU A 320 -1.64 14.59 -11.03
CA LEU A 320 -0.40 14.09 -11.59
C LEU A 320 -0.65 13.14 -12.75
N SER A 321 0.38 12.95 -13.56
CA SER A 321 0.49 11.81 -14.46
C SER A 321 1.85 11.16 -14.26
N ALA A 322 1.89 9.83 -14.31
CA ALA A 322 3.10 9.05 -14.15
C ALA A 322 3.10 7.92 -15.17
N ILE A 323 4.28 7.57 -15.68
CA ILE A 323 4.43 6.34 -16.44
C ILE A 323 5.37 5.42 -15.67
N MET A 324 4.91 4.20 -15.42
CA MET A 324 5.69 3.20 -14.73
C MET A 324 6.04 2.08 -15.68
N SER A 325 7.29 1.60 -15.63
CA SER A 325 7.73 0.44 -16.39
C SER A 325 7.98 -0.74 -15.46
N CYS A 326 7.46 -1.89 -15.87
CA CYS A 326 7.47 -3.15 -15.15
C CYS A 326 8.12 -4.26 -15.97
N VAL A 327 8.51 -5.33 -15.29
CA VAL A 327 8.89 -6.60 -15.90
C VAL A 327 8.01 -7.71 -15.34
N ALA A 328 7.50 -8.57 -16.23
CA ALA A 328 6.86 -9.81 -15.84
C ALA A 328 7.91 -10.84 -15.48
N LEU A 329 7.67 -11.58 -14.40
CA LEU A 329 8.59 -12.52 -13.80
C LEU A 329 8.01 -13.93 -13.81
N ASP A 330 8.89 -14.92 -13.89
CA ASP A 330 8.56 -16.33 -13.64
C ASP A 330 8.73 -16.67 -12.15
N GLU A 331 8.46 -17.94 -11.81
CA GLU A 331 8.60 -18.46 -10.45
C GLU A 331 10.03 -18.34 -9.88
N ASN A 332 11.03 -18.18 -10.76
CA ASN A 332 12.46 -18.06 -10.41
C ASN A 332 12.93 -16.60 -10.40
N MET A 333 12.02 -15.61 -10.41
CA MET A 333 12.34 -14.18 -10.45
C MET A 333 13.11 -13.75 -11.71
N ARG A 334 12.95 -14.48 -12.83
CA ARG A 334 13.55 -14.14 -14.13
C ARG A 334 12.51 -13.53 -15.06
N PRO A 335 12.91 -12.68 -16.02
CA PRO A 335 11.99 -12.10 -16.99
C PRO A 335 11.20 -13.19 -17.73
N SER A 336 9.87 -13.15 -17.63
CA SER A 336 8.97 -14.13 -18.23
C SER A 336 8.42 -13.60 -19.56
N PRO A 337 8.88 -14.14 -20.71
CA PRO A 337 8.46 -13.68 -22.02
C PRO A 337 7.01 -14.09 -22.37
N GLY A 338 6.52 -13.63 -23.52
CA GLY A 338 5.21 -14.03 -24.05
C GLY A 338 4.05 -13.18 -23.55
N LEU A 339 4.29 -11.90 -23.29
CA LEU A 339 3.23 -10.95 -22.99
C LEU A 339 2.31 -10.74 -24.21
N PRO A 340 1.02 -10.47 -23.99
CA PRO A 340 0.09 -10.20 -25.07
C PRO A 340 0.45 -8.92 -25.81
N ARG A 341 0.15 -8.85 -27.11
CA ARG A 341 0.28 -7.60 -27.87
C ARG A 341 -0.95 -6.73 -27.68
N LEU A 342 -0.75 -5.45 -27.40
CA LEU A 342 -1.83 -4.48 -27.34
C LEU A 342 -2.41 -4.20 -28.74
N VAL A 343 -3.74 -4.14 -28.82
CA VAL A 343 -4.51 -3.73 -30.01
C VAL A 343 -5.60 -2.73 -29.59
N ASP A 344 -6.17 -1.99 -30.54
CA ASP A 344 -7.41 -1.24 -30.30
C ASP A 344 -8.50 -1.83 -31.22
N ALA A 345 -9.47 -2.52 -30.64
CA ALA A 345 -10.56 -3.15 -31.40
C ALA A 345 -11.55 -2.13 -32.00
N ALA A 346 -11.49 -0.86 -31.58
CA ALA A 346 -12.27 0.22 -32.18
C ALA A 346 -11.66 0.73 -33.52
N ASP A 347 -10.70 0.00 -34.07
CA ASP A 347 -10.05 0.23 -35.37
C ASP A 347 -9.28 1.55 -35.48
N ASN A 348 -8.75 2.03 -34.35
CA ASN A 348 -7.86 3.19 -34.33
C ASN A 348 -6.40 2.71 -34.39
N VAL A 349 -5.96 2.27 -35.57
CA VAL A 349 -4.55 1.89 -35.84
C VAL A 349 -3.56 2.99 -35.39
N GLY A 350 -4.03 4.24 -35.25
CA GLY A 350 -3.24 5.34 -34.72
C GLY A 350 -3.05 5.37 -33.20
N TYR A 351 -3.97 4.85 -32.37
CA TYR A 351 -3.84 5.01 -30.91
C TYR A 351 -2.71 4.15 -30.33
N VAL A 352 -2.72 2.85 -30.63
CA VAL A 352 -1.62 1.95 -30.21
C VAL A 352 -0.29 2.39 -30.83
N ALA A 353 -0.27 2.84 -32.09
CA ALA A 353 0.94 3.36 -32.73
C ALA A 353 1.49 4.63 -32.02
N LYS A 354 0.61 5.53 -31.54
CA LYS A 354 1.02 6.68 -30.71
C LYS A 354 1.66 6.22 -29.39
N LEU A 355 1.09 5.22 -28.74
CA LEU A 355 1.63 4.67 -27.49
C LEU A 355 2.97 3.95 -27.70
N GLU A 356 3.12 3.22 -28.79
CA GLU A 356 4.39 2.61 -29.20
C GLU A 356 5.45 3.67 -29.53
N ALA A 357 5.08 4.74 -30.24
CA ALA A 357 5.97 5.86 -30.52
C ALA A 357 6.41 6.56 -29.23
N LEU A 358 5.50 6.76 -28.28
CA LEU A 358 5.82 7.30 -26.96
C LEU A 358 6.79 6.39 -26.19
N ALA A 359 6.57 5.08 -26.19
CA ALA A 359 7.47 4.13 -25.55
C ALA A 359 8.89 4.20 -26.15
N ALA A 360 8.99 4.35 -27.48
CA ALA A 360 10.26 4.54 -28.16
C ALA A 360 10.95 5.86 -27.79
N GLN A 361 10.20 6.98 -27.76
CA GLN A 361 10.72 8.28 -27.35
C GLN A 361 11.21 8.28 -25.90
N ARG A 362 10.49 7.62 -24.98
CA ARG A 362 10.90 7.47 -23.58
C ARG A 362 12.21 6.70 -23.43
N LYS A 363 12.39 5.65 -24.25
CA LYS A 363 13.63 4.88 -24.29
C LYS A 363 14.80 5.72 -24.78
N ASP A 364 14.60 6.51 -25.86
CA ASP A 364 15.60 7.43 -26.37
C ASP A 364 15.99 8.51 -25.35
N LEU A 365 14.98 9.16 -24.74
CA LEU A 365 15.19 10.17 -23.71
C LEU A 365 16.01 9.62 -22.53
N SER A 366 15.71 8.40 -22.08
CA SER A 366 16.46 7.73 -21.02
C SER A 366 17.92 7.50 -21.40
N ALA A 367 18.20 7.10 -22.64
CA ALA A 367 19.56 6.89 -23.13
C ALA A 367 20.34 8.21 -23.26
N ARG A 368 19.71 9.26 -23.81
CA ARG A 368 20.32 10.60 -23.91
C ARG A 368 20.66 11.17 -22.53
N TRP A 369 19.75 10.98 -21.57
CA TRP A 369 19.98 11.43 -20.21
C TRP A 369 21.16 10.71 -19.53
N GLN A 370 21.25 9.39 -19.70
CA GLN A 370 22.38 8.62 -19.20
C GLN A 370 23.71 9.12 -19.80
N ASN A 371 23.75 9.38 -21.11
CA ASN A 371 24.94 9.91 -21.77
C ASN A 371 25.39 11.26 -21.20
N VAL A 372 24.45 12.14 -20.83
CA VAL A 372 24.79 13.44 -20.21
C VAL A 372 25.34 13.26 -18.80
N GLN A 373 24.79 12.33 -18.01
CA GLN A 373 25.34 12.00 -16.70
C GLN A 373 26.77 11.45 -16.81
N ASP A 374 26.98 10.50 -17.73
CA ASP A 374 28.29 9.87 -17.95
C ASP A 374 29.32 10.88 -18.47
N MET A 375 28.91 11.80 -19.34
CA MET A 375 29.76 12.90 -19.81
C MET A 375 30.25 13.77 -18.66
N VAL A 376 29.36 14.18 -17.74
CA VAL A 376 29.74 14.99 -16.57
C VAL A 376 30.66 14.21 -15.63
N ASP A 377 30.41 12.92 -15.42
CA ASP A 377 31.27 12.08 -14.58
C ASP A 377 32.68 11.91 -15.15
N GLN A 378 32.82 11.85 -16.48
CA GLN A 378 34.09 11.69 -17.18
C GLN A 378 34.90 13.00 -17.28
N LEU A 379 34.32 14.16 -16.94
CA LEU A 379 35.07 15.41 -16.93
C LEU A 379 36.22 15.33 -15.90
N PRO A 380 37.48 15.60 -16.31
CA PRO A 380 38.62 15.56 -15.39
C PRO A 380 38.50 16.58 -14.25
N ARG A 381 37.96 17.76 -14.58
CA ARG A 381 37.76 18.87 -13.65
C ARG A 381 36.59 19.73 -14.10
N ILE A 382 35.78 20.16 -13.15
CA ILE A 382 34.69 21.14 -13.34
C ILE A 382 35.13 22.45 -12.71
N THR A 383 35.02 23.52 -13.48
CA THR A 383 35.37 24.88 -13.08
C THR A 383 34.13 25.71 -12.80
N ARG A 384 34.29 26.81 -12.07
CA ARG A 384 33.17 27.67 -11.64
C ARG A 384 32.35 28.25 -12.81
N ASP A 385 32.99 28.55 -13.93
CA ASP A 385 32.36 29.09 -15.14
C ASP A 385 31.40 28.10 -15.82
N MET A 386 31.54 26.80 -15.57
CA MET A 386 30.61 25.77 -16.06
C MET A 386 29.28 25.76 -15.29
N ILE A 387 29.26 26.31 -14.06
CA ILE A 387 28.09 26.34 -13.20
C ILE A 387 27.41 27.71 -13.32
N HIS A 388 26.23 27.71 -13.90
CA HIS A 388 25.42 28.90 -14.05
C HIS A 388 24.60 29.17 -12.79
N ASP A 389 24.73 30.37 -12.25
CA ASP A 389 23.78 30.90 -11.28
C ASP A 389 22.43 31.12 -11.99
N PHE A 390 21.49 30.19 -11.81
CA PHE A 390 20.12 30.39 -12.29
C PHE A 390 19.50 31.55 -11.51
N ASP A 391 19.45 32.69 -12.19
CA ASP A 391 19.08 34.03 -11.72
C ASP A 391 18.04 34.05 -10.59
N HIS A 392 18.51 34.38 -9.40
CA HIS A 392 17.67 34.91 -8.34
C HIS A 392 17.45 36.39 -8.70
N GLY A 393 16.36 36.70 -9.39
CA GLY A 393 15.94 38.08 -9.60
C GLY A 393 15.72 38.78 -8.26
N HIS A 394 16.79 39.37 -7.70
CA HIS A 394 16.93 40.45 -6.72
C HIS A 394 18.44 40.56 -6.37
N GLY A 395 18.97 41.78 -6.47
CA GLY A 395 20.41 42.06 -6.43
C GLY A 395 21.16 41.54 -5.19
N SER A 396 22.38 41.07 -5.45
CA SER A 396 23.59 41.23 -4.62
C SER A 396 23.58 40.91 -3.11
N GLN A 397 22.56 40.30 -2.51
CA GLN A 397 22.62 39.91 -1.09
C GLN A 397 22.12 38.48 -0.85
N ALA A 398 22.91 37.50 -1.28
CA ALA A 398 22.92 36.18 -0.65
C ALA A 398 24.00 36.17 0.43
N VAL A 399 23.61 36.17 1.71
CA VAL A 399 24.55 36.35 2.85
C VAL A 399 25.12 35.02 3.37
N HIS A 400 24.55 33.87 3.00
CA HIS A 400 24.96 32.57 3.55
C HIS A 400 25.02 31.46 2.49
N THR A 401 26.24 31.01 2.16
CA THR A 401 26.51 29.81 1.37
C THR A 401 26.67 28.59 2.29
N VAL A 402 26.33 27.41 1.82
CA VAL A 402 26.46 26.13 2.55
C VAL A 402 27.11 25.13 1.59
N ALA A 403 28.12 24.38 2.03
CA ALA A 403 28.71 23.34 1.19
C ALA A 403 27.72 22.19 0.99
N VAL A 404 27.73 21.52 -0.16
CA VAL A 404 26.85 20.37 -0.41
C VAL A 404 27.02 19.27 0.66
N PRO A 405 28.24 18.92 1.13
CA PRO A 405 28.42 17.91 2.17
C PRO A 405 27.77 18.31 3.51
N ASP A 406 27.71 19.59 3.83
CA ASP A 406 27.05 20.09 5.05
C ASP A 406 25.52 19.95 5.02
N THR A 407 24.96 19.62 3.84
CA THR A 407 23.52 19.35 3.68
C THR A 407 23.16 17.86 3.77
N LEU A 408 24.17 16.99 3.91
CA LEU A 408 23.99 15.54 3.93
C LEU A 408 23.16 15.10 5.14
N ILE A 409 22.11 14.36 4.86
CA ILE A 409 21.29 13.63 5.83
C ILE A 409 21.42 12.15 5.52
N GLU A 410 21.73 11.35 6.53
CA GLU A 410 21.74 9.90 6.44
C GLU A 410 20.60 9.32 7.27
N VAL A 411 19.86 8.37 6.69
CA VAL A 411 18.83 7.59 7.37
C VAL A 411 19.03 6.12 7.04
N GLN A 412 18.95 5.25 8.05
CA GLN A 412 18.99 3.81 7.88
C GLN A 412 17.67 3.19 8.31
N ASN A 413 17.11 2.35 7.44
CA ASN A 413 15.85 1.66 7.68
C ASN A 413 16.04 0.15 7.47
N SER A 414 15.41 -0.62 8.34
CA SER A 414 15.06 -2.01 8.08
C SER A 414 13.57 -2.08 7.76
N PHE A 415 13.18 -3.00 6.88
CA PHE A 415 11.80 -3.16 6.47
C PHE A 415 11.16 -4.40 7.10
N LEU A 416 9.93 -4.23 7.59
CA LEU A 416 9.09 -5.29 8.15
C LEU A 416 8.35 -6.10 7.07
N PRO A 417 7.83 -7.31 7.40
CA PRO A 417 7.08 -8.16 6.47
C PRO A 417 5.92 -7.48 5.75
N LYS A 418 5.24 -6.52 6.40
CA LYS A 418 4.14 -5.77 5.78
C LYS A 418 4.53 -4.95 4.54
N HIS A 419 5.82 -4.68 4.35
CA HIS A 419 6.33 -3.93 3.20
C HIS A 419 6.72 -4.83 2.02
N LEU A 420 6.54 -6.16 2.14
CA LEU A 420 6.84 -7.10 1.08
C LEU A 420 5.73 -7.20 0.03
N ASN A 421 6.15 -7.30 -1.21
CA ASN A 421 5.30 -7.67 -2.33
C ASN A 421 5.16 -9.19 -2.46
N ARG A 422 4.33 -9.62 -3.42
CA ARG A 422 4.09 -11.04 -3.73
C ARG A 422 5.37 -11.82 -4.09
N ASN A 423 6.45 -11.11 -4.43
CA ASN A 423 7.74 -11.67 -4.80
C ASN A 423 8.71 -11.74 -3.60
N ASN A 424 8.26 -11.49 -2.36
CA ASN A 424 9.09 -11.41 -1.16
C ASN A 424 10.23 -10.37 -1.26
N THR A 425 9.98 -9.29 -2.00
CA THR A 425 10.86 -8.12 -2.09
C THR A 425 10.12 -6.87 -1.61
N ILE A 426 10.83 -5.85 -1.17
CA ILE A 426 10.22 -4.59 -0.74
C ILE A 426 9.52 -3.93 -1.92
N PHE A 427 8.29 -3.46 -1.71
CA PHE A 427 7.56 -2.67 -2.71
C PHE A 427 8.37 -1.42 -3.11
N GLY A 428 8.40 -1.11 -4.41
CA GLY A 428 9.05 0.10 -4.91
C GLY A 428 8.44 1.34 -4.28
N GLY A 429 7.12 1.33 -4.09
CA GLY A 429 6.35 2.38 -3.44
C GLY A 429 6.83 2.73 -2.02
N GLU A 430 7.15 1.74 -1.20
CA GLU A 430 7.65 1.97 0.16
C GLU A 430 9.01 2.69 0.13
N VAL A 431 9.90 2.28 -0.80
CA VAL A 431 11.19 2.93 -1.00
C VAL A 431 10.99 4.39 -1.43
N LEU A 432 10.05 4.64 -2.36
CA LEU A 432 9.71 6.00 -2.80
C LEU A 432 9.15 6.86 -1.65
N THR A 433 8.31 6.31 -0.78
CA THR A 433 7.80 6.99 0.41
C THR A 433 8.94 7.44 1.32
N TRP A 434 9.91 6.57 1.59
CA TRP A 434 11.07 6.94 2.41
C TRP A 434 11.98 7.94 1.71
N MET A 435 12.23 7.79 0.42
CA MET A 435 13.03 8.75 -0.34
C MET A 435 12.41 10.16 -0.30
N ASP A 436 11.10 10.29 -0.46
CA ASP A 436 10.39 11.57 -0.32
C ASP A 436 10.50 12.14 1.09
N LYS A 437 10.31 11.31 2.14
CA LYS A 437 10.44 11.75 3.54
C LYS A 437 11.83 12.32 3.83
N VAL A 438 12.88 11.61 3.43
CA VAL A 438 14.27 12.04 3.66
C VAL A 438 14.61 13.26 2.82
N ALA A 439 14.15 13.32 1.56
CA ALA A 439 14.33 14.49 0.70
C ALA A 439 13.67 15.74 1.28
N LEU A 440 12.40 15.62 1.70
CA LEU A 440 11.64 16.70 2.31
C LEU A 440 12.29 17.15 3.63
N TYR A 441 12.76 16.23 4.45
CA TYR A 441 13.49 16.57 5.68
C TYR A 441 14.80 17.32 5.38
N CYS A 442 15.60 16.84 4.42
CA CYS A 442 16.83 17.50 3.98
C CYS A 442 16.55 18.94 3.50
N ALA A 443 15.53 19.15 2.66
CA ALA A 443 15.12 20.47 2.20
C ALA A 443 14.66 21.40 3.34
N ARG A 444 13.87 20.87 4.30
CA ARG A 444 13.43 21.60 5.49
C ARG A 444 14.60 21.98 6.38
N ASN A 445 15.54 21.07 6.60
CA ASN A 445 16.74 21.31 7.40
C ASN A 445 17.65 22.36 6.74
N PHE A 446 17.80 22.31 5.41
CA PHE A 446 18.55 23.30 4.65
C PHE A 446 17.92 24.68 4.76
N THR A 447 16.64 24.83 4.42
CA THR A 447 15.95 26.14 4.38
C THR A 447 15.55 26.67 5.76
N LYS A 448 15.52 25.82 6.80
CA LYS A 448 14.94 26.08 8.12
C LYS A 448 13.47 26.52 8.02
N ASN A 449 12.71 25.84 7.16
CA ASN A 449 11.28 26.06 6.98
C ASN A 449 10.51 24.73 7.00
N ALA A 450 9.47 24.63 7.84
CA ALA A 450 8.61 23.44 7.90
C ALA A 450 7.58 23.39 6.76
N HIS A 451 7.22 24.54 6.18
CA HIS A 451 6.22 24.68 5.12
C HIS A 451 6.86 24.44 3.76
N MET A 452 7.16 23.18 3.49
CA MET A 452 7.70 22.72 2.21
C MET A 452 6.90 21.50 1.75
N VAL A 453 6.77 21.36 0.43
CA VAL A 453 6.08 20.23 -0.20
C VAL A 453 6.81 19.81 -1.47
N THR A 454 6.82 18.51 -1.74
CA THR A 454 7.40 17.94 -2.96
C THR A 454 6.46 18.22 -4.14
N VAL A 455 7.01 18.80 -5.21
CA VAL A 455 6.25 19.16 -6.43
C VAL A 455 6.64 18.32 -7.63
N ALA A 456 7.82 17.70 -7.60
CA ALA A 456 8.23 16.78 -8.64
C ALA A 456 9.22 15.74 -8.13
N MET A 457 9.20 14.58 -8.78
CA MET A 457 10.19 13.52 -8.66
C MET A 457 10.71 13.21 -10.07
N ASN A 458 12.02 13.20 -10.27
CA ASN A 458 12.61 12.76 -11.54
C ASN A 458 12.51 11.24 -11.69
N ARG A 459 12.77 10.74 -12.90
CA ARG A 459 12.78 9.30 -13.18
C ARG A 459 13.72 8.53 -12.24
N ILE A 460 13.20 7.43 -11.67
CA ILE A 460 13.93 6.50 -10.80
C ILE A 460 13.98 5.13 -11.46
N PHE A 461 15.16 4.50 -11.45
CA PHE A 461 15.37 3.13 -11.92
C PHE A 461 15.79 2.22 -10.77
N PHE A 462 15.00 1.20 -10.46
CA PHE A 462 15.29 0.22 -9.42
C PHE A 462 16.23 -0.85 -9.99
N LYS A 463 17.51 -0.80 -9.60
CA LYS A 463 18.54 -1.72 -10.15
C LYS A 463 18.65 -3.04 -9.41
N LEU A 464 18.35 -3.04 -8.11
CA LEU A 464 18.53 -4.20 -7.23
C LEU A 464 17.23 -4.49 -6.49
N PRO A 465 16.81 -5.78 -6.41
CA PRO A 465 15.76 -6.17 -5.48
C PRO A 465 16.24 -5.92 -4.05
N ILE A 466 15.34 -5.40 -3.22
CA ILE A 466 15.54 -5.19 -1.78
C ILE A 466 14.68 -6.21 -1.06
N THR A 467 15.19 -6.85 -0.02
CA THR A 467 14.51 -7.90 0.76
C THR A 467 14.57 -7.58 2.25
N MET A 468 13.89 -8.33 3.12
CA MET A 468 13.78 -7.98 4.55
C MET A 468 15.10 -7.97 5.31
N ASP A 469 16.05 -8.85 4.98
CA ASP A 469 17.35 -8.91 5.68
C ASP A 469 18.32 -7.78 5.24
N ASP A 470 17.82 -6.74 4.53
CA ASP A 470 18.62 -5.69 3.91
C ASP A 470 18.43 -4.44 4.77
N ILE A 471 19.54 -3.83 5.14
CA ILE A 471 19.56 -2.50 5.71
C ILE A 471 19.63 -1.52 4.53
N VAL A 472 18.63 -0.66 4.43
CA VAL A 472 18.56 0.38 3.40
C VAL A 472 19.04 1.68 4.00
N THR A 473 20.17 2.18 3.50
CA THR A 473 20.73 3.48 3.88
C THR A 473 20.45 4.50 2.80
N MET A 474 19.82 5.61 3.15
CA MET A 474 19.52 6.72 2.25
C MET A 474 20.39 7.92 2.60
N HIS A 475 21.15 8.42 1.63
CA HIS A 475 21.91 9.66 1.72
C HIS A 475 21.19 10.75 0.94
N ALA A 476 20.66 11.76 1.61
CA ALA A 476 20.03 12.91 0.98
C ALA A 476 20.90 14.16 1.09
N ARG A 477 21.13 14.85 -0.03
CA ARG A 477 21.88 16.12 -0.07
C ARG A 477 21.23 17.09 -1.04
N VAL A 478 21.33 18.39 -0.75
CA VAL A 478 20.80 19.43 -1.62
C VAL A 478 21.71 19.57 -2.84
N SER A 479 21.17 19.33 -4.03
CA SER A 479 21.92 19.34 -5.30
C SER A 479 21.73 20.64 -6.08
N SER A 480 20.63 21.36 -5.88
CA SER A 480 20.39 22.66 -6.50
C SER A 480 19.42 23.50 -5.68
N VAL A 481 19.62 24.82 -5.68
CA VAL A 481 18.74 25.78 -5.03
C VAL A 481 18.34 26.86 -6.02
N ARG A 482 17.05 27.15 -6.10
CA ARG A 482 16.45 28.18 -6.96
C ARG A 482 15.72 29.20 -6.09
N ARG A 483 15.09 30.20 -6.73
CA ARG A 483 14.30 31.22 -6.02
C ARG A 483 13.30 30.65 -5.02
N HIS A 484 12.56 29.60 -5.39
CA HIS A 484 11.49 29.00 -4.57
C HIS A 484 11.57 27.48 -4.44
N HIS A 485 12.55 26.83 -5.07
CA HIS A 485 12.63 25.38 -5.16
C HIS A 485 14.00 24.88 -4.71
N VAL A 486 14.02 23.70 -4.12
CA VAL A 486 15.23 22.96 -3.76
C VAL A 486 15.17 21.62 -4.48
N GLU A 487 16.21 21.26 -5.22
CA GLU A 487 16.41 19.89 -5.68
C GLU A 487 17.23 19.14 -4.63
N VAL A 488 16.74 17.97 -4.22
CA VAL A 488 17.43 17.08 -3.30
C VAL A 488 17.73 15.77 -4.02
N GLU A 489 18.99 15.37 -4.02
CA GLU A 489 19.45 14.07 -4.47
C GLU A 489 19.35 13.08 -3.31
N VAL A 490 18.78 11.90 -3.54
CA VAL A 490 18.70 10.80 -2.57
C VAL A 490 19.35 9.56 -3.16
N GLU A 491 20.48 9.15 -2.58
CA GLU A 491 21.17 7.91 -2.95
C GLU A 491 20.76 6.78 -2.00
N VAL A 492 20.34 5.66 -2.59
CA VAL A 492 19.88 4.47 -1.84
C VAL A 492 20.96 3.40 -1.92
N PHE A 493 21.42 2.96 -0.75
CA PHE A 493 22.37 1.87 -0.60
C PHE A 493 21.71 0.72 0.15
N VAL A 494 22.11 -0.49 -0.21
CA VAL A 494 21.56 -1.75 0.31
C VAL A 494 22.72 -2.58 0.84
N GLU A 495 22.61 -3.00 2.09
CA GLU A 495 23.57 -3.85 2.78
C GLU A 495 22.85 -5.05 3.40
N ARG A 496 23.25 -6.27 3.03
CA ARG A 496 22.69 -7.49 3.60
C ARG A 496 23.21 -7.67 5.02
N ILE A 497 22.32 -7.96 5.98
CA ILE A 497 22.70 -8.30 7.35
C ILE A 497 23.72 -9.46 7.35
N GLY A 498 24.85 -9.27 8.02
CA GLY A 498 25.96 -10.24 8.07
C GLY A 498 26.95 -10.15 6.88
N SER A 499 26.64 -9.36 5.86
CA SER A 499 27.60 -8.98 4.80
C SER A 499 28.31 -7.68 5.19
N LYS A 500 29.55 -7.50 4.72
CA LYS A 500 30.25 -6.20 4.77
C LYS A 500 30.11 -5.41 3.47
N LEU A 501 29.39 -5.94 2.48
CA LEU A 501 29.27 -5.33 1.17
C LEU A 501 28.04 -4.42 1.10
N ARG A 502 28.30 -3.11 1.11
CA ARG A 502 27.31 -2.08 0.82
C ARG A 502 27.26 -1.82 -0.69
N ARG A 503 26.07 -1.90 -1.30
CA ARG A 503 25.87 -1.70 -2.75
C ARG A 503 24.96 -0.51 -3.00
N LYS A 504 25.32 0.38 -3.92
CA LYS A 504 24.42 1.43 -4.41
C LYS A 504 23.31 0.80 -5.25
N SER A 505 22.06 0.96 -4.85
CA SER A 505 20.89 0.48 -5.58
C SER A 505 20.48 1.48 -6.65
N HIS A 506 20.10 2.70 -6.25
CA HIS A 506 19.65 3.73 -7.18
C HIS A 506 19.77 5.12 -6.58
N THR A 507 19.55 6.14 -7.40
CA THR A 507 19.52 7.54 -7.00
C THR A 507 18.21 8.14 -7.51
N GLY A 508 17.54 8.93 -6.67
CA GLY A 508 16.37 9.72 -7.06
C GLY A 508 16.61 11.21 -6.82
N TYR A 509 15.83 12.03 -7.50
CA TYR A 509 15.89 13.49 -7.37
C TYR A 509 14.49 14.03 -7.11
N PHE A 510 14.35 14.84 -6.07
CA PHE A 510 13.08 15.40 -5.64
C PHE A 510 13.16 16.92 -5.69
N THR A 511 12.20 17.55 -6.35
CA THR A 511 12.04 19.01 -6.33
C THR A 511 11.01 19.38 -5.27
N VAL A 512 11.45 20.16 -4.29
CA VAL A 512 10.64 20.61 -3.16
C VAL A 512 10.44 22.12 -3.25
N VAL A 513 9.20 22.58 -3.15
CA VAL A 513 8.87 24.02 -3.13
C VAL A 513 8.86 24.56 -1.70
N ASN A 514 9.41 25.76 -1.54
CA ASN A 514 9.44 26.50 -0.28
C ASN A 514 8.22 27.42 -0.18
N LEU A 515 7.37 27.21 0.82
CA LEU A 515 6.12 27.95 1.01
C LEU A 515 6.11 28.77 2.31
N ASP A 516 5.24 29.78 2.40
CA ASP A 516 4.90 30.44 3.66
C ASP A 516 3.74 29.71 4.38
N ARG A 517 3.32 30.24 5.53
CA ARG A 517 2.18 29.70 6.31
C ARG A 517 0.83 29.79 5.57
N SER A 518 0.77 30.60 4.51
CA SER A 518 -0.41 30.81 3.67
C SER A 518 -0.29 30.06 2.34
N TYR A 519 0.61 29.06 2.26
CA TYR A 519 0.87 28.25 1.06
C TYR A 519 1.34 29.05 -0.17
N ARG A 520 1.91 30.25 0.02
CA ARG A 520 2.49 31.04 -1.07
C ARG A 520 3.99 30.79 -1.19
N LYS A 521 4.53 30.84 -2.41
CA LYS A 521 5.96 30.63 -2.68
C LYS A 521 6.81 31.65 -1.90
N LYS A 522 7.71 31.15 -1.05
CA LYS A 522 8.65 31.95 -0.25
C LYS A 522 10.05 31.86 -0.86
N ALA A 523 10.73 33.00 -0.97
CA ALA A 523 12.09 33.02 -1.50
C ALA A 523 13.07 32.32 -0.55
N ILE A 524 14.05 31.60 -1.11
CA ILE A 524 15.11 30.93 -0.37
C ILE A 524 16.33 31.86 -0.28
N ALA A 525 16.81 32.13 0.93
CA ALA A 525 17.92 33.07 1.18
C ALA A 525 19.32 32.41 1.16
N LYS A 526 19.38 31.08 1.27
CA LYS A 526 20.64 30.31 1.26
C LYS A 526 21.00 29.86 -0.14
N ARG A 527 22.29 29.68 -0.38
CA ARG A 527 22.85 29.09 -1.61
C ARG A 527 23.79 27.94 -1.31
N LEU A 528 24.03 27.10 -2.31
CA LEU A 528 25.11 26.13 -2.25
C LEU A 528 26.45 26.82 -2.57
N ALA A 529 27.51 26.43 -1.87
CA ALA A 529 28.85 26.89 -2.16
C ALA A 529 29.34 26.29 -3.49
N VAL A 530 29.99 27.12 -4.30
CA VAL A 530 30.68 26.69 -5.53
C VAL A 530 32.17 26.72 -5.22
N ASP A 531 32.72 25.56 -4.90
CA ASP A 531 34.11 25.38 -4.49
C ASP A 531 34.80 24.40 -5.44
N GLU A 532 35.72 24.90 -6.26
CA GLU A 532 36.47 24.05 -7.20
C GLU A 532 37.43 23.07 -6.52
N SER A 533 37.72 23.24 -5.22
CA SER A 533 38.51 22.25 -4.49
C SER A 533 37.70 20.97 -4.21
N ASP A 534 36.37 21.08 -4.12
CA ASP A 534 35.44 19.96 -3.95
C ASP A 534 34.79 19.56 -5.28
N GLN A 535 35.51 18.74 -6.03
CA GLN A 535 35.07 18.28 -7.35
C GLN A 535 33.87 17.32 -7.31
N GLU A 536 33.52 16.72 -6.18
CA GLU A 536 32.33 15.89 -6.04
C GLU A 536 31.07 16.76 -5.93
N SER A 537 31.15 17.82 -5.11
CA SER A 537 30.12 18.85 -5.04
C SER A 537 29.92 19.56 -6.38
N MET A 538 31.01 19.91 -7.07
CA MET A 538 30.93 20.53 -8.40
C MET A 538 30.22 19.63 -9.44
N ARG A 539 30.46 18.32 -9.42
CA ARG A 539 29.74 17.34 -10.25
C ARG A 539 28.25 17.30 -9.92
N THR A 540 27.92 17.30 -8.62
CA THR A 540 26.52 17.30 -8.16
C THR A 540 25.77 18.52 -8.68
N LEU A 541 26.37 19.71 -8.56
CA LEU A 541 25.82 20.97 -9.06
C LEU A 541 25.64 20.98 -10.58
N LEU A 542 26.66 20.56 -11.34
CA LEU A 542 26.60 20.56 -12.80
C LEU A 542 25.56 19.54 -13.33
N LYS A 543 25.47 18.36 -12.71
CA LYS A 543 24.42 17.37 -13.02
C LYS A 543 23.02 17.92 -12.76
N ALA A 544 22.82 18.68 -11.68
CA ALA A 544 21.54 19.32 -11.37
C ALA A 544 21.18 20.42 -12.38
N GLN A 545 22.17 21.19 -12.82
CA GLN A 545 22.01 22.16 -13.91
C GLN A 545 21.56 21.48 -15.21
N HIS A 546 22.21 20.39 -15.60
CA HIS A 546 21.78 19.63 -16.78
C HIS A 546 20.38 19.04 -16.59
N ARG A 547 20.04 18.45 -15.44
CA ARG A 547 18.68 17.94 -15.16
C ARG A 547 17.61 18.98 -15.45
N TRP A 548 17.86 20.21 -15.02
CA TRP A 548 16.95 21.30 -15.27
C TRP A 548 16.80 21.67 -16.74
N LEU A 549 17.92 21.75 -17.47
CA LEU A 549 17.88 22.06 -18.90
C LEU A 549 17.12 20.96 -19.68
N PHE A 550 17.27 19.70 -19.25
CA PHE A 550 16.57 18.55 -19.80
C PHE A 550 15.07 18.49 -19.43
N ASP A 551 14.65 19.11 -18.32
CA ASP A 551 13.27 19.09 -17.82
C ASP A 551 12.25 19.56 -18.88
N GLY A 552 12.62 20.57 -19.68
CA GLY A 552 11.78 21.09 -20.76
C GLY A 552 11.57 20.11 -21.92
N GLU A 553 12.52 19.20 -22.17
CA GLU A 553 12.38 18.15 -23.19
C GLU A 553 11.58 16.96 -22.67
N GLU A 554 11.85 16.52 -21.44
CA GLU A 554 11.13 15.41 -20.80
C GLU A 554 9.63 15.71 -20.69
N LYS A 555 9.26 16.94 -20.32
CA LYS A 555 7.86 17.40 -20.27
C LYS A 555 7.15 17.36 -21.63
N LYS A 556 7.89 17.54 -22.74
CA LYS A 556 7.31 17.45 -24.11
C LYS A 556 7.09 16.02 -24.55
N VAL A 557 7.88 15.07 -24.03
CA VAL A 557 7.71 13.64 -24.35
C VAL A 557 6.56 13.05 -23.54
N LEU A 558 6.37 13.47 -22.29
CA LEU A 558 5.33 12.97 -21.39
C LEU A 558 3.93 13.56 -21.62
N THR A 559 3.69 14.28 -22.72
CA THR A 559 2.35 14.75 -23.09
C THR A 559 1.49 13.58 -23.60
N LEU A 560 1.02 12.75 -22.69
CA LEU A 560 -0.24 12.05 -22.86
C LEU A 560 -1.33 12.87 -22.18
N ASP A 561 -2.46 12.97 -22.85
CA ASP A 561 -3.66 13.52 -22.21
C ASP A 561 -3.95 12.66 -20.96
N PRO A 562 -4.26 13.30 -19.83
CA PRO A 562 -4.72 12.59 -18.63
C PRO A 562 -5.81 11.58 -19.00
N LEU A 563 -5.69 10.35 -18.47
CA LEU A 563 -6.73 9.34 -18.69
C LEU A 563 -8.05 9.86 -18.14
N GLU A 564 -9.08 9.94 -18.98
CA GLU A 564 -10.42 10.31 -18.55
C GLU A 564 -10.90 9.40 -17.42
N ILE A 565 -11.58 10.00 -16.45
CA ILE A 565 -12.18 9.27 -15.33
C ILE A 565 -13.19 8.28 -15.89
N SER A 566 -12.95 7.00 -15.61
CA SER A 566 -13.85 5.95 -16.03
C SER A 566 -15.21 6.13 -15.35
N THR A 567 -16.23 6.46 -16.13
CA THR A 567 -17.61 6.46 -15.65
C THR A 567 -17.96 5.03 -15.27
N LEU A 568 -18.47 4.81 -14.06
CA LEU A 568 -19.30 3.64 -13.74
C LEU A 568 -20.57 3.73 -14.61
N ALA A 569 -20.46 3.51 -15.91
CA ALA A 569 -21.63 3.25 -16.72
C ALA A 569 -22.21 1.95 -16.14
N PRO A 570 -23.45 1.94 -15.62
CA PRO A 570 -24.10 0.67 -15.34
C PRO A 570 -24.05 -0.09 -16.67
N ARG A 571 -23.36 -1.23 -16.69
CA ARG A 571 -23.45 -2.15 -17.82
C ARG A 571 -24.94 -2.35 -18.01
N ALA A 572 -25.49 -1.77 -19.07
CA ALA A 572 -26.87 -2.00 -19.44
C ALA A 572 -27.00 -3.51 -19.52
N LEU A 573 -27.74 -4.10 -18.57
CA LEU A 573 -28.22 -5.46 -18.66
C LEU A 573 -28.91 -5.52 -20.02
N ARG A 574 -28.23 -6.08 -21.02
CA ARG A 574 -28.88 -6.50 -22.25
C ARG A 574 -29.86 -7.57 -21.80
N MET A 575 -31.09 -7.15 -21.51
CA MET A 575 -32.18 -8.10 -21.38
C MET A 575 -32.22 -8.86 -22.72
N PRO A 576 -32.21 -10.20 -22.70
CA PRO A 576 -32.41 -10.96 -23.91
C PRO A 576 -33.75 -10.53 -24.53
N PRO A 577 -33.86 -10.50 -25.87
CA PRO A 577 -35.10 -10.10 -26.51
C PRO A 577 -36.23 -10.97 -25.98
N ALA A 578 -37.31 -10.34 -25.52
CA ALA A 578 -38.50 -11.02 -25.08
C ALA A 578 -38.92 -12.02 -26.17
N ALA A 579 -38.83 -13.30 -25.86
CA ALA A 579 -39.35 -14.35 -26.71
C ALA A 579 -40.84 -14.08 -26.89
N SER A 580 -41.19 -13.66 -28.10
CA SER A 580 -42.56 -13.57 -28.56
C SER A 580 -43.24 -14.92 -28.39
N LYS A 581 -44.40 -14.89 -27.72
CA LYS A 581 -45.47 -15.89 -27.72
C LYS A 581 -45.35 -16.96 -28.80
N LEU A 582 -45.42 -18.22 -28.39
CA LEU A 582 -46.10 -19.28 -29.16
C LEU A 582 -46.67 -20.31 -28.17
N LEU A 583 -48.01 -20.28 -28.10
CA LEU A 583 -48.99 -21.23 -27.53
C LEU A 583 -49.02 -21.46 -26.03
#